data_AF-A0A9E3XY92-F1
#
_entry.id   AF-A0A9E3XY92-F1
#
_cell.length_a   1.000
_cell.length_b   1.000
_cell.length_c   1.000
_cell.angle_alpha   90.00
_cell.angle_beta   90.00
_cell.angle_gamma   90.00
#
_symmetry.space_group_name_H-M   'P 1'
#
loop_
_entity.id
_entity.type
_entity.pdbx_description
1 polymer ?
#
loop_
_entity_poly.entity_id
_entity_poly.type
_entity_poly.pdbx_seq_one_letter_code
_entity_poly.pdbx_strand_id
1 'polypeptide(L)'
;MPAPTLPVLVFDGDCAFCSSSVRFAQRWIRRMPPVVPYQQMDLEVLGLTPAQCETAVQYVARDHRVYAAEDGVSALLLAAGRGWWLLGALMRVPGIHWLSGVVYRWVARNRHRLPGGTAACEMPLPEDSRVE
;
A
#
# COMPACT_ATOMS: atom_id res chain seq x y z
N MET A 1 4.09 -20.81 8.03
CA MET A 1 3.20 -20.15 7.05
C MET A 1 3.84 -20.24 5.67
N PRO A 2 3.10 -20.41 4.57
CA PRO A 2 3.71 -20.50 3.24
C PRO A 2 4.43 -19.20 2.89
N ALA A 3 5.58 -19.32 2.22
CA ALA A 3 6.34 -18.17 1.77
C ALA A 3 5.49 -17.30 0.82
N PRO A 4 5.57 -15.97 0.94
CA PRO A 4 4.76 -15.08 0.13
C PRO A 4 5.12 -15.14 -1.35
N THR A 5 4.11 -15.07 -2.21
CA THR A 5 4.30 -15.03 -3.66
C THR A 5 4.78 -13.65 -4.10
N LEU A 6 6.04 -13.57 -4.55
CA LEU A 6 6.63 -12.34 -5.07
C LEU A 6 6.28 -12.14 -6.57
N PRO A 7 6.09 -10.89 -7.02
CA PRO A 7 6.18 -9.65 -6.26
C PRO A 7 4.92 -9.39 -5.42
N VAL A 8 5.04 -8.68 -4.30
CA VAL A 8 3.91 -8.37 -3.39
C VAL A 8 3.93 -6.88 -3.02
N LEU A 9 2.74 -6.28 -2.90
CA LEU A 9 2.56 -4.94 -2.37
C LEU A 9 2.05 -5.02 -0.92
N VAL A 10 2.85 -4.51 0.01
CA VAL A 10 2.53 -4.44 1.43
C VAL A 10 2.16 -3.02 1.80
N PHE A 11 1.06 -2.84 2.52
CA PHE A 11 0.56 -1.52 2.92
C PHE A 11 0.00 -1.56 4.34
N ASP A 12 -0.25 -0.38 4.90
CA ASP A 12 -0.93 -0.23 6.19
C ASP A 12 -2.45 -0.40 6.04
N GLY A 13 -2.98 -1.51 6.55
CA GLY A 13 -4.41 -1.83 6.53
C GLY A 13 -5.27 -0.91 7.40
N ASP A 14 -4.71 -0.35 8.47
CA ASP A 14 -5.40 0.56 9.38
C ASP A 14 -5.47 1.98 8.82
N CYS A 15 -4.65 2.29 7.81
CA CYS A 15 -4.71 3.55 7.09
C CYS A 15 -5.83 3.54 6.04
N ALA A 16 -6.94 4.21 6.38
CA ALA A 16 -8.07 4.51 5.50
C ALA A 16 -7.69 4.95 4.07
N PHE A 17 -6.73 5.88 3.95
CA PHE A 17 -6.25 6.36 2.66
C PHE A 17 -5.53 5.26 1.86
N CYS A 18 -4.67 4.47 2.52
CA CYS A 18 -3.94 3.38 1.88
C CYS A 18 -4.91 2.30 1.39
N SER A 19 -5.86 1.89 2.24
CA SER A 19 -6.91 0.93 1.89
C SER A 19 -7.78 1.38 0.72
N SER A 20 -8.16 2.66 0.64
CA SER A 20 -8.90 3.19 -0.51
C SER A 20 -8.05 3.28 -1.79
N SER A 21 -6.78 3.66 -1.66
CA SER A 21 -5.85 3.70 -2.79
C SER A 21 -5.60 2.30 -3.38
N VAL A 22 -5.46 1.29 -2.53
CA VAL A 22 -5.35 -0.13 -2.93
C VAL A 22 -6.61 -0.60 -3.65
N ARG A 23 -7.81 -0.33 -3.11
CA ARG A 23 -9.06 -0.72 -3.78
C ARG A 23 -9.26 -0.03 -5.12
N PHE A 24 -8.91 1.25 -5.21
CA PHE A 24 -8.89 1.97 -6.47
C PHE A 24 -7.93 1.29 -7.46
N ALA A 25 -6.69 1.03 -7.04
CA ALA A 25 -5.70 0.35 -7.86
C ALA A 25 -6.19 -1.04 -8.31
N GLN A 26 -6.75 -1.86 -7.44
CA GLN A 26 -7.32 -3.18 -7.79
C GLN A 26 -8.47 -3.08 -8.79
N ARG A 27 -9.28 -2.02 -8.75
CA ARG A 27 -10.38 -1.80 -9.68
C ARG A 27 -9.92 -1.44 -11.09
N TRP A 28 -8.81 -0.70 -11.20
CA TRP A 28 -8.33 -0.16 -12.47
C TRP A 28 -7.11 -0.90 -13.06
N ILE A 29 -6.29 -1.51 -12.22
CA ILE A 29 -5.10 -2.27 -12.57
C ILE A 29 -5.45 -3.75 -12.59
N ARG A 30 -5.70 -4.29 -13.78
CA ARG A 30 -6.03 -5.71 -13.99
C ARG A 30 -4.91 -6.68 -13.62
N ARG A 31 -3.65 -6.25 -13.70
CA ARG A 31 -2.45 -7.06 -13.45
C ARG A 31 -1.71 -6.54 -12.22
N MET A 32 -2.37 -6.62 -11.08
CA MET A 32 -1.77 -6.23 -9.81
C MET A 32 -1.08 -7.45 -9.18
N PRO A 33 0.11 -7.29 -8.57
CA PRO A 33 0.61 -8.30 -7.62
C PRO A 33 -0.39 -8.51 -6.49
N PRO A 34 -0.27 -9.62 -5.73
CA PRO A 34 -0.91 -9.73 -4.42
C PRO A 34 -0.67 -8.45 -3.60
N VAL A 35 -1.75 -7.93 -3.02
CA VAL A 35 -1.72 -6.76 -2.14
C VAL A 35 -2.20 -7.19 -0.78
N VAL A 36 -1.38 -6.97 0.24
CA VAL A 36 -1.62 -7.51 1.58
C VAL A 36 -1.36 -6.43 2.63
N PRO A 37 -2.25 -6.29 3.64
CA PRO A 37 -1.97 -5.43 4.77
C PRO A 37 -0.85 -6.06 5.61
N TYR A 38 0.09 -5.25 6.09
CA TYR A 38 1.24 -5.75 6.86
C TYR A 38 0.80 -6.47 8.15
N GLN A 39 -0.36 -6.11 8.70
CA GLN A 39 -0.98 -6.72 9.87
C GLN A 39 -1.32 -8.21 9.69
N GLN A 40 -1.45 -8.68 8.43
CA GLN A 40 -1.79 -10.07 8.11
C GLN A 40 -0.59 -10.87 7.58
N MET A 41 0.62 -10.33 7.69
CA MET A 41 1.80 -10.87 7.04
C MET A 41 3.00 -10.93 7.98
N ASP A 42 3.78 -12.00 7.83
CA ASP A 42 5.10 -12.10 8.46
C ASP A 42 6.09 -11.20 7.70
N LEU A 43 6.45 -10.07 8.31
CA LEU A 43 7.32 -9.07 7.72
C LEU A 43 8.79 -9.48 7.73
N GLU A 44 9.19 -10.35 8.67
CA GLU A 44 10.58 -10.81 8.77
C GLU A 44 10.98 -11.60 7.52
N VAL A 45 10.06 -12.40 6.98
CA VAL A 45 10.25 -13.17 5.73
C VAL A 45 10.46 -12.26 4.50
N LEU A 46 9.93 -11.04 4.56
CA LEU A 46 10.11 -10.03 3.52
C LEU A 46 11.29 -9.07 3.76
N GLY A 47 11.98 -9.18 4.91
CA GLY A 47 12.99 -8.21 5.33
C GLY A 47 12.41 -6.82 5.63
N LEU A 48 11.14 -6.76 6.05
CA LEU A 48 10.42 -5.54 6.38
C LEU A 48 10.21 -5.42 7.89
N THR A 49 10.01 -4.20 8.36
CA THR A 49 9.61 -3.89 9.74
C THR A 49 8.23 -3.22 9.76
N PRO A 50 7.45 -3.37 10.85
CA PRO A 50 6.17 -2.67 11.00
C PRO A 50 6.31 -1.16 10.79
N ALA A 51 7.35 -0.54 11.38
CA ALA A 51 7.62 0.89 11.25
C ALA A 51 7.82 1.34 9.79
N GLN A 52 8.43 0.52 8.93
CA GLN A 52 8.57 0.82 7.50
C GLN A 52 7.22 0.77 6.79
N CYS A 53 6.39 -0.22 7.08
CA CYS A 53 5.04 -0.37 6.50
C CYS A 53 4.08 0.71 7.01
N GLU A 54 4.21 1.13 8.27
CA GLU A 54 3.50 2.26 8.85
C GLU A 54 3.98 3.58 8.27
N THR A 55 5.23 3.71 7.85
CA THR A 55 5.73 4.97 7.26
C THR A 55 5.32 5.08 5.79
N ALA A 56 5.41 3.98 5.05
CA ALA A 56 5.16 3.97 3.63
C ALA A 56 4.72 2.59 3.11
N VAL A 57 4.05 2.60 1.97
CA VAL A 57 3.78 1.39 1.17
C VAL A 57 5.10 0.77 0.73
N GLN A 58 5.18 -0.56 0.78
CA GLN A 58 6.36 -1.33 0.42
C GLN A 58 6.03 -2.26 -0.74
N TYR A 59 6.77 -2.18 -1.84
CA TYR A 59 6.70 -3.12 -2.94
C TYR A 59 7.91 -4.05 -2.87
N VAL A 60 7.68 -5.34 -2.68
CA VAL A 60 8.75 -6.34 -2.70
C VAL A 60 8.76 -7.02 -4.07
N ALA A 61 9.84 -6.79 -4.82
CA ALA A 61 10.02 -7.33 -6.15
C ALA A 61 10.39 -8.83 -6.13
N ARG A 62 10.36 -9.48 -7.30
CA ARG A 62 10.72 -10.91 -7.45
C ARG A 62 12.16 -11.24 -7.04
N ASP A 63 13.05 -10.25 -7.08
CA ASP A 63 14.45 -10.34 -6.70
C ASP A 63 14.69 -9.91 -5.23
N HIS A 64 13.63 -9.88 -4.42
CA HIS A 64 13.64 -9.45 -3.02
C HIS A 64 14.03 -7.98 -2.78
N ARG A 65 14.12 -7.15 -3.83
CA ARG A 65 14.32 -5.72 -3.65
C ARG A 65 13.05 -5.07 -3.11
N VAL A 66 13.21 -4.26 -2.07
CA VAL A 66 12.14 -3.47 -1.47
C VAL A 66 12.16 -2.06 -2.05
N TYR A 67 11.02 -1.60 -2.55
CA TYR A 67 10.80 -0.24 -3.00
C TYR A 67 9.73 0.41 -2.13
N ALA A 68 10.09 1.49 -1.44
CA ALA A 68 9.20 2.19 -0.52
C ALA A 68 8.48 3.37 -1.20
N ALA A 69 7.37 3.82 -0.62
CA ALA A 69 6.72 5.09 -0.94
C ALA A 69 6.46 5.28 -2.46
N GLU A 70 6.89 6.40 -3.03
CA GLU A 70 6.73 6.72 -4.45
C GLU A 70 7.41 5.69 -5.37
N ASP A 71 8.54 5.12 -4.96
CA ASP A 71 9.25 4.12 -5.75
C ASP A 71 8.50 2.79 -5.76
N GLY A 72 7.84 2.44 -4.65
CA GLY A 72 6.95 1.27 -4.58
C GLY A 72 5.72 1.42 -5.49
N VAL A 73 5.12 2.61 -5.52
CA VAL A 73 4.01 2.92 -6.44
C VAL A 73 4.47 2.92 -7.91
N SER A 74 5.64 3.50 -8.20
CA SER A 74 6.22 3.46 -9.55
C SER A 74 6.49 2.02 -10.00
N ALA A 75 7.10 1.20 -9.14
CA ALA A 75 7.38 -0.22 -9.43
C ALA A 75 6.10 -1.01 -9.71
N LEU A 76 5.05 -0.78 -8.91
CA LEU A 76 3.72 -1.34 -9.13
C LEU A 76 3.13 -0.94 -10.49
N LEU A 77 3.17 0.35 -10.84
CA LEU A 77 2.64 0.87 -12.11
C LEU A 77 3.41 0.36 -13.33
N LEU A 78 4.72 0.20 -13.20
CA LEU A 78 5.55 -0.41 -14.22
C LEU A 78 5.20 -1.89 -14.43
N ALA A 79 4.97 -2.63 -13.33
CA ALA A 79 4.56 -4.03 -13.38
C ALA A 79 3.13 -4.23 -13.92
N ALA A 80 2.24 -3.25 -13.73
CA ALA A 80 0.84 -3.28 -14.16
C ALA A 80 0.64 -3.38 -15.69
N GLY A 81 1.55 -2.82 -16.49
CA GLY A 81 1.47 -2.83 -17.95
C GLY A 81 0.26 -2.10 -18.56
N ARG A 82 -0.04 -2.31 -19.85
CA ARG A 82 -1.23 -1.76 -20.58
C ARG A 82 -1.46 -0.25 -20.42
N GLY A 83 -0.40 0.55 -20.50
CA GLY A 83 -0.45 2.02 -20.39
C GLY A 83 -0.12 2.56 -18.99
N TRP A 84 -0.30 1.77 -17.92
CA TRP A 84 0.13 2.15 -16.56
C TRP A 84 1.66 2.29 -16.44
N TRP A 85 2.40 1.56 -17.29
CA TRP A 85 3.85 1.68 -17.37
C TRP A 85 4.30 3.09 -17.77
N LEU A 86 3.51 3.83 -18.55
CA LEU A 86 3.81 5.22 -18.90
C LEU A 86 3.73 6.12 -17.67
N LEU A 87 2.71 5.93 -16.84
CA LEU A 87 2.58 6.65 -15.56
C LEU A 87 3.72 6.29 -14.60
N GLY A 88 4.06 5.00 -14.49
CA GLY A 88 5.19 4.55 -13.68
C GLY A 88 6.54 5.10 -14.14
N ALA A 89 6.76 5.19 -15.46
CA ALA A 89 7.95 5.79 -16.05
C ALA A 89 7.97 7.31 -15.88
N LEU A 90 6.82 7.98 -16.03
CA LEU A 90 6.69 9.42 -15.82
C LEU A 90 7.02 9.81 -14.37
N MET A 91 6.62 8.98 -13.39
CA MET A 91 6.98 9.17 -11.99
C MET A 91 8.49 9.08 -11.71
N ARG A 92 9.29 8.50 -12.61
CA ARG A 92 10.77 8.44 -12.49
C ARG A 92 11.47 9.64 -13.12
N VAL A 93 10.75 10.53 -13.82
CA VAL A 93 11.33 11.75 -14.37
C VAL A 93 11.70 12.68 -13.21
N PRO A 94 12.94 13.20 -13.10
CA PRO A 94 13.46 13.84 -11.89
C PRO A 94 12.61 14.99 -11.33
N GLY A 95 11.97 15.79 -12.19
CA GLY A 95 11.04 16.85 -11.74
C GLY A 95 9.71 16.31 -11.19
N ILE A 96 9.20 15.23 -11.75
CA ILE A 96 7.93 14.59 -11.36
C ILE A 96 8.15 13.66 -10.17
N HIS A 97 9.31 13.01 -10.06
CA HIS A 97 9.72 12.20 -8.93
C HIS A 97 9.84 13.04 -7.65
N TRP A 98 10.44 14.22 -7.76
CA TRP A 98 10.48 15.15 -6.63
C TRP A 98 9.08 15.57 -6.19
N LEU A 99 8.21 15.91 -7.16
CA LEU A 99 6.82 16.28 -6.89
C LEU A 99 6.03 15.11 -6.28
N SER A 100 6.20 13.90 -6.79
CA SER A 100 5.52 12.71 -6.29
C SER A 100 5.94 12.40 -4.85
N GLY A 101 7.23 12.54 -4.51
CA GLY A 101 7.70 12.43 -3.13
C GLY A 101 7.14 13.53 -2.22
N VAL A 102 7.01 14.77 -2.68
CA VAL A 102 6.37 15.87 -1.91
C VAL A 102 4.90 15.58 -1.66
N VAL A 103 4.16 15.20 -2.71
CA VAL A 103 2.75 14.83 -2.62
C VAL A 103 2.59 13.62 -1.70
N TYR A 104 3.44 12.60 -1.84
CA TYR A 104 3.42 11.41 -1.00
C TYR A 104 3.64 11.76 0.46
N ARG A 105 4.63 12.60 0.78
CA ARG A 105 4.88 13.07 2.16
C ARG A 105 3.71 13.89 2.70
N TRP A 106 3.09 14.73 1.88
CA TRP A 106 1.92 15.51 2.29
C TRP A 106 0.72 14.60 2.59
N VAL A 107 0.47 13.61 1.73
CA VAL A 107 -0.55 12.58 1.91
C VAL A 107 -0.27 11.74 3.15
N ALA A 108 0.96 11.25 3.32
CA ALA A 108 1.37 10.47 4.48
C ALA A 108 1.21 11.26 5.79
N ARG A 109 1.55 12.55 5.78
CA ARG A 109 1.31 13.45 6.93
C ARG A 109 -0.17 13.70 7.17
N ASN A 110 -0.98 13.84 6.13
CA ASN A 110 -2.41 14.13 6.25
C ASN A 110 -3.29 12.87 6.24
N ARG A 111 -2.73 11.67 6.21
CA ARG A 111 -3.49 10.41 6.06
C ARG A 111 -4.54 10.19 7.14
N HIS A 112 -4.32 10.73 8.34
CA HIS A 112 -5.25 10.69 9.47
C HIS A 112 -6.43 11.67 9.30
N ARG A 113 -6.34 12.61 8.36
CA ARG A 113 -7.36 13.62 8.03
C ARG A 113 -8.01 13.42 6.67
N LEU A 114 -7.44 12.55 5.82
CA LEU A 114 -7.95 12.31 4.47
C LEU A 114 -9.16 11.36 4.51
N PRO A 115 -10.33 11.77 3.97
CA PRO A 115 -11.48 10.90 3.89
C PRO A 115 -11.18 9.75 2.92
N GLY A 116 -11.37 8.53 3.39
CA GLY A 116 -11.08 7.31 2.64
C GLY A 116 -11.33 6.02 3.43
N GLY A 117 -11.78 6.10 4.68
CA GLY A 117 -12.09 4.93 5.48
C GLY A 117 -13.45 4.41 5.08
N THR A 118 -13.53 3.13 4.71
CA THR A 118 -14.76 2.37 4.93
C THR A 118 -14.44 1.15 5.78
N ALA A 119 -15.09 1.12 6.96
CA ALA A 119 -15.52 -0.01 7.78
C ALA A 119 -14.56 -1.17 8.13
N ALA A 120 -13.23 -1.02 8.05
CA ALA A 120 -12.35 -2.00 8.70
C ALA A 120 -12.22 -1.77 10.22
N CYS A 121 -12.61 -0.59 10.70
CA CYS A 121 -12.83 -0.26 12.11
C CYS A 121 -14.33 -0.02 12.41
N GLU A 122 -15.23 -0.83 11.86
CA GLU A 122 -16.47 -1.07 12.62
C GLU A 122 -16.08 -2.12 13.67
N MET A 123 -15.72 -1.66 14.88
CA MET A 123 -15.81 -2.57 16.02
C MET A 123 -17.24 -3.08 16.04
N PRO A 124 -17.49 -4.40 16.15
CA PRO A 124 -18.80 -4.87 16.53
C PRO A 124 -19.18 -4.07 17.78
N LEU A 125 -20.33 -3.39 17.75
CA LEU A 125 -20.87 -2.80 18.96
C LEU A 125 -20.85 -3.89 20.03
N PRO A 126 -20.32 -3.63 21.24
CA PRO A 126 -20.31 -4.63 22.29
C PRO A 126 -21.75 -5.11 22.47
N GLU A 127 -21.96 -6.42 22.27
CA GLU A 127 -23.23 -7.08 22.51
C GLU A 127 -23.65 -6.72 23.94
N ASP A 128 -24.73 -5.95 24.06
CA ASP A 128 -25.26 -5.46 25.33
C ASP A 128 -25.59 -6.67 26.21
N SER A 129 -24.67 -6.94 27.14
CA SER A 129 -24.84 -7.82 28.27
C SER A 129 -25.87 -7.24 29.24
N ARG A 130 -27.15 -7.30 28.86
CA ARG A 130 -28.26 -7.53 29.79
C ARG A 130 -28.38 -9.06 29.89
N VAL A 131 -28.06 -9.78 30.97
CA VAL A 131 -28.32 -9.55 32.40
C VAL A 131 -29.61 -8.76 32.61
N GLU A 132 -30.74 -9.42 32.36
CA GLU A 132 -31.63 -9.95 33.41
C GLU A 132 -32.69 -10.89 32.79
#